data_AF-A0A1I2MEI3-F1
#
_entry.id   AF-A0A1I2MEI3-F1
#
_cell.length_a   1.000
_cell.length_b   1.000
_cell.length_c   1.000
_cell.angle_alpha   90.00
_cell.angle_beta   90.00
_cell.angle_gamma   90.00
#
_symmetry.space_group_name_H-M   'P 1'
#
loop_
_entity.id
_entity.type
_entity.pdbx_description
1 polymer ?
#
loop_
_entity_poly.entity_id
_entity_poly.type
_entity_poly.pdbx_seq_one_letter_code
_entity_poly.pdbx_strand_id
1 'polypeptide(L)'
;MTQTDELVAAYLARVERAASRLPAGRREELLGDLREHIEIARAESGAGTEAEVRTILDRLGDPESIVAAADTQTDLPRVTPPAVFPPGPAAPPAPLRPASRTALWIGLGVLAVVMMILFCGSALFMARDDGGPAERPVPPPQPTQAEEPRPSVGP
;
A
#
# COMPACT_ATOMS: atom_id res chain seq x y z
N MET A 1 5.00 5.13 -23.65
CA MET A 1 4.94 4.76 -22.22
C MET A 1 5.49 5.92 -21.43
N THR A 2 4.81 6.30 -20.36
CA THR A 2 5.30 7.34 -19.44
C THR A 2 6.22 6.72 -18.39
N GLN A 3 7.05 7.53 -17.74
CA GLN A 3 7.95 7.05 -16.68
C GLN A 3 7.18 6.41 -15.50
N THR A 4 5.97 6.91 -15.22
CA THR A 4 5.07 6.32 -14.23
C THR A 4 4.56 4.95 -14.66
N ASP A 5 4.24 4.76 -15.95
CA ASP A 5 3.84 3.45 -16.48
C ASP A 5 4.99 2.42 -16.38
N GLU A 6 6.23 2.85 -16.57
CA GLU A 6 7.41 1.97 -16.43
C GLU A 6 7.60 1.48 -14.98
N LEU A 7 7.33 2.34 -13.99
CA LEU A 7 7.40 1.93 -12.58
C LEU A 7 6.33 0.89 -12.23
N VAL A 8 5.10 1.11 -12.69
CA VAL A 8 4.01 0.16 -12.49
C VAL A 8 4.33 -1.17 -13.17
N ALA A 9 4.82 -1.13 -14.41
CA ALA A 9 5.23 -2.32 -15.14
C ALA A 9 6.36 -3.09 -14.44
N ALA A 10 7.38 -2.38 -13.95
CA ALA A 10 8.49 -2.99 -13.22
C ALA A 10 8.03 -3.67 -11.92
N TYR A 11 7.10 -3.04 -11.19
CA TYR A 11 6.51 -3.62 -9.99
C TYR A 11 5.71 -4.89 -10.31
N LEU A 12 4.80 -4.82 -11.28
CA LEU A 12 3.98 -5.97 -11.68
C LEU A 12 4.82 -7.13 -12.21
N ALA A 13 5.92 -6.85 -12.92
CA ALA A 13 6.87 -7.89 -13.34
C ALA A 13 7.57 -8.58 -12.15
N ARG A 14 7.83 -7.85 -11.05
CA ARG A 14 8.36 -8.46 -9.82
C ARG A 14 7.32 -9.35 -9.15
N VAL A 15 6.07 -8.88 -9.07
CA VAL A 15 4.95 -9.69 -8.57
C VAL A 15 4.76 -10.94 -9.41
N GLU A 16 4.76 -10.84 -10.73
CA GLU A 16 4.61 -11.98 -11.64
C GLU A 16 5.69 -13.04 -11.40
N ARG A 17 6.94 -12.60 -11.22
CA ARG A 17 8.06 -13.49 -10.91
C ARG A 17 7.89 -14.18 -9.55
N ALA A 18 7.52 -13.44 -8.51
CA ALA A 18 7.24 -13.99 -7.19
C ALA A 18 6.06 -14.99 -7.23
N ALA A 19 5.03 -14.68 -8.02
CA ALA A 19 3.84 -15.49 -8.22
C ALA A 19 4.06 -16.72 -9.12
N SER A 20 5.27 -16.98 -9.59
CA SER A 20 5.59 -18.15 -10.42
C SER A 20 5.25 -19.49 -9.75
N ARG A 21 5.24 -19.53 -8.41
CA ARG A 21 4.84 -20.70 -7.61
C ARG A 21 3.32 -20.93 -7.53
N LEU A 22 2.51 -19.92 -7.85
CA LEU A 22 1.05 -20.02 -7.80
C LEU A 22 0.49 -20.69 -9.06
N PRO A 23 -0.69 -21.34 -8.98
CA PRO A 23 -1.43 -21.78 -10.16
C PRO A 23 -1.67 -20.62 -11.15
N ALA A 24 -1.58 -20.88 -12.45
CA ALA A 24 -1.63 -19.83 -13.48
C ALA A 24 -2.87 -18.91 -13.37
N GLY A 25 -4.06 -19.49 -13.22
CA GLY A 25 -5.29 -18.71 -13.05
C GLY A 25 -5.29 -17.83 -11.79
N ARG A 26 -4.64 -18.29 -10.70
CA ARG A 26 -4.50 -17.50 -9.47
C ARG A 26 -3.50 -16.35 -9.63
N ARG A 27 -2.40 -16.60 -10.35
CA ARG A 27 -1.44 -15.56 -10.71
C ARG A 27 -2.07 -14.47 -11.58
N GLU A 28 -2.87 -14.86 -12.57
CA GLU A 28 -3.58 -13.92 -13.44
C GLU A 28 -4.61 -13.09 -12.67
N GLU A 29 -5.39 -13.73 -11.78
CA GLU A 29 -6.32 -13.06 -10.87
C GLU A 29 -5.58 -12.00 -10.02
N LEU A 30 -4.50 -12.40 -9.35
CA LEU A 30 -3.69 -11.50 -8.51
C LEU A 30 -3.15 -10.30 -9.31
N LEU A 31 -2.60 -10.54 -10.50
CA LEU A 31 -2.08 -9.46 -11.34
C LEU A 31 -3.18 -8.57 -11.91
N GLY A 32 -4.40 -9.09 -12.09
CA GLY A 32 -5.57 -8.32 -12.48
C GLY A 32 -6.02 -7.38 -11.36
N ASP A 33 -6.22 -7.94 -10.17
CA ASP A 33 -6.64 -7.19 -8.98
C ASP A 33 -5.65 -6.07 -8.65
N LEU A 34 -4.35 -6.33 -8.71
CA LEU A 34 -3.32 -5.32 -8.46
C LEU A 34 -3.32 -4.21 -9.51
N ARG A 35 -3.52 -4.55 -10.79
CA ARG A 35 -3.64 -3.55 -11.86
C ARG A 35 -4.83 -2.63 -11.62
N GLU A 36 -5.98 -3.21 -11.30
CA GLU A 36 -7.19 -2.45 -10.97
C GLU A 36 -6.97 -1.55 -9.75
N HIS A 37 -6.38 -2.08 -8.69
CA HIS A 37 -6.12 -1.32 -7.47
C HIS A 37 -5.18 -0.14 -7.71
N ILE A 38 -4.10 -0.34 -8.48
CA ILE A 38 -3.16 0.73 -8.82
C ILE A 38 -3.86 1.82 -9.64
N GLU A 39 -4.67 1.45 -10.63
CA GLU A 39 -5.39 2.42 -11.45
C GLU A 39 -6.42 3.22 -10.64
N ILE A 40 -7.16 2.57 -9.74
CA ILE A 40 -8.07 3.25 -8.82
C ILE A 40 -7.29 4.22 -7.92
N ALA A 41 -6.20 3.77 -7.29
CA ALA A 41 -5.40 4.60 -6.40
C ALA A 41 -4.78 5.81 -7.12
N ARG A 42 -4.38 5.63 -8.39
CA ARG A 42 -3.89 6.73 -9.24
C ARG A 42 -4.98 7.74 -9.56
N ALA A 43 -6.18 7.26 -9.91
CA ALA A 43 -7.33 8.11 -10.19
C ALA A 43 -7.76 8.93 -8.96
N GLU A 44 -7.79 8.30 -7.78
CA GLU A 44 -8.15 8.96 -6.51
C GLU A 44 -7.13 9.99 -6.06
N SER A 45 -5.83 9.69 -6.21
CA SER A 45 -4.75 10.59 -5.79
C SER A 45 -4.48 11.71 -6.80
N GLY A 46 -5.01 11.60 -8.02
CA GLY A 46 -4.58 12.43 -9.15
C GLY A 46 -3.13 12.20 -9.53
N ALA A 47 -2.59 10.99 -9.28
CA ALA A 47 -1.17 10.68 -9.37
C ALA A 47 -0.65 10.80 -10.82
N GLY A 48 -0.15 11.99 -11.14
CA GLY A 48 0.47 12.32 -12.42
C GLY A 48 1.99 12.25 -12.37
N THR A 49 2.56 12.25 -11.16
CA THR A 49 4.02 12.30 -10.96
C THR A 49 4.60 10.95 -10.54
N GLU A 50 5.89 10.79 -10.77
CA GLU A 50 6.64 9.59 -10.42
C GLU A 50 6.66 9.33 -8.90
N ALA A 51 6.74 10.39 -8.09
CA ALA A 51 6.79 10.31 -6.63
C ALA A 51 5.46 9.81 -6.03
N GLU A 52 4.33 10.26 -6.56
CA GLU A 52 3.00 9.81 -6.15
C GLU A 52 2.80 8.33 -6.50
N VAL A 53 3.21 7.91 -7.70
CA VAL A 53 3.13 6.49 -8.10
C VAL A 53 4.01 5.63 -7.19
N ARG A 54 5.24 6.06 -6.84
CA ARG A 54 6.05 5.35 -5.85
C ARG A 54 5.36 5.24 -4.49
N THR A 55 4.70 6.30 -4.04
CA THR A 55 3.95 6.29 -2.78
C THR A 55 2.80 5.27 -2.81
N ILE A 56 2.09 5.16 -3.94
CA ILE A 56 1.05 4.14 -4.14
C ILE A 56 1.67 2.73 -4.09
N LEU A 57 2.79 2.49 -4.78
CA LEU A 57 3.45 1.19 -4.79
C LEU A 57 4.03 0.82 -3.42
N ASP A 58 4.60 1.77 -2.68
CA ASP A 58 5.12 1.55 -1.33
C ASP A 58 3.99 1.16 -0.35
N ARG A 59 2.77 1.70 -0.56
CA ARG A 59 1.59 1.33 0.22
C ARG A 59 1.10 -0.09 -0.09
N LEU A 60 1.27 -0.58 -1.33
CA LEU A 60 1.00 -1.99 -1.66
C LEU A 60 2.02 -2.91 -0.99
N GLY A 61 3.26 -2.45 -0.86
CA GLY A 61 4.32 -3.13 -0.15
C GLY A 61 5.15 -4.07 -1.02
N ASP A 62 5.68 -5.11 -0.39
CA ASP A 62 6.63 -6.03 -1.02
C ASP A 62 5.90 -7.11 -1.86
N PRO A 63 6.29 -7.33 -3.13
CA PRO A 63 5.66 -8.32 -4.01
C PRO A 63 5.62 -9.74 -3.45
N GLU A 64 6.68 -10.19 -2.81
CA GLU A 64 6.82 -11.53 -2.24
C GLU A 64 5.85 -11.72 -1.07
N SER A 65 5.67 -10.66 -0.26
CA SER A 65 4.69 -10.63 0.83
C SER A 65 3.24 -10.71 0.32
N ILE A 66 2.93 -9.98 -0.75
CA ILE A 66 1.60 -10.04 -1.41
C ILE A 66 1.31 -11.45 -1.94
N VAL A 67 2.29 -12.06 -2.61
CA VAL A 67 2.15 -13.42 -3.14
C VAL A 67 1.99 -14.44 -2.01
N ALA A 68 2.73 -14.30 -0.91
CA ALA A 68 2.58 -15.18 0.25
C ALA A 68 1.17 -15.11 0.85
N ALA A 69 0.60 -13.91 0.98
CA ALA A 69 -0.79 -13.75 1.41
C ALA A 69 -1.77 -14.43 0.42
N ALA A 70 -1.57 -14.24 -0.89
CA ALA A 70 -2.41 -14.84 -1.92
C ALA A 70 -2.34 -16.39 -1.96
N ASP A 71 -1.19 -16.95 -1.61
CA ASP A 71 -0.97 -18.40 -1.49
C ASP A 71 -1.84 -18.99 -0.37
N THR A 72 -1.81 -18.37 0.82
CA THR A 72 -2.59 -18.83 1.98
C THR A 72 -4.10 -18.79 1.76
N GLN A 73 -4.59 -17.85 0.93
CA GLN A 73 -6.01 -17.78 0.58
C GLN A 73 -6.46 -18.92 -0.34
N THR A 74 -5.52 -19.54 -1.08
CA THR A 74 -5.81 -20.67 -1.99
C THR A 74 -6.09 -21.96 -1.22
N ASP A 75 -5.50 -22.12 -0.04
CA ASP A 75 -5.71 -23.29 0.84
C ASP A 75 -7.08 -23.31 1.51
N LEU A 76 -7.87 -22.23 1.41
CA LEU A 76 -9.25 -22.24 1.89
C LEU A 76 -10.15 -22.95 0.88
N PRO A 77 -10.91 -23.99 1.29
CA PRO A 77 -11.80 -24.70 0.38
C PRO A 77 -12.84 -23.72 -0.18
N ARG A 78 -12.71 -23.39 -1.46
CA ARG A 78 -13.69 -22.61 -2.21
C ARG A 78 -14.97 -23.45 -2.26
N VAL A 79 -15.95 -23.12 -1.42
CA VAL A 79 -17.28 -23.76 -1.42
C VAL A 79 -17.87 -23.58 -2.80
N THR A 80 -17.74 -24.61 -3.62
CA THR A 80 -18.36 -24.65 -4.94
C THR A 80 -19.82 -24.94 -4.68
N PRO A 81 -20.77 -24.03 -5.00
CA PRO A 81 -22.18 -24.34 -4.85
C PRO A 81 -22.48 -25.62 -5.66
N PRO A 82 -23.26 -26.58 -5.11
CA PRO A 82 -23.55 -27.81 -5.83
C PRO A 82 -24.25 -27.48 -7.15
N ALA A 83 -23.72 -28.01 -8.25
CA ALA A 83 -24.36 -27.91 -9.55
C ALA A 83 -25.69 -28.69 -9.52
N VAL A 84 -26.80 -27.97 -9.40
CA VAL A 84 -28.13 -28.55 -9.64
C VAL A 84 -28.37 -28.50 -11.14
N PHE A 85 -28.33 -29.66 -11.81
CA PHE A 85 -28.80 -29.79 -13.19
C PHE A 85 -29.60 -31.09 -13.36
N PRO A 86 -30.88 -31.02 -13.72
CA PRO A 86 -31.54 -32.05 -14.52
C PRO A 86 -31.65 -31.61 -16.00
N PRO A 87 -31.53 -32.53 -16.99
CA PRO A 87 -31.60 -32.20 -18.41
C PRO A 87 -33.05 -31.98 -18.87
N GLY A 88 -33.36 -30.78 -19.40
CA GLY A 88 -34.60 -30.47 -20.11
C GLY A 88 -34.32 -30.10 -21.58
N PRO A 89 -35.21 -30.42 -22.54
CA PRO A 89 -34.92 -30.28 -23.96
C PRO A 89 -34.81 -28.82 -24.43
N ALA A 90 -34.02 -28.64 -25.49
CA ALA A 90 -33.42 -27.40 -25.98
C ALA A 90 -34.39 -26.22 -26.20
N ALA A 91 -34.07 -25.09 -25.59
CA ALA A 91 -34.59 -23.76 -25.91
C ALA A 91 -33.45 -22.88 -26.51
N PRO A 92 -33.73 -21.97 -27.46
CA PRO A 92 -32.71 -21.15 -28.13
C PRO A 92 -32.02 -20.14 -27.19
N PRO A 93 -30.80 -19.65 -27.55
CA PRO A 93 -29.98 -18.84 -26.64
C PRO A 93 -30.51 -17.41 -26.53
N ALA A 94 -30.98 -17.03 -25.34
CA ALA A 94 -31.17 -15.63 -24.95
C ALA A 94 -29.89 -15.10 -24.27
N PRO A 95 -29.37 -13.91 -24.63
CA PRO A 95 -28.21 -13.34 -23.97
C PRO A 95 -28.65 -12.57 -22.72
N LEU A 96 -28.34 -13.09 -21.54
CA LEU A 96 -28.40 -12.33 -20.29
C LEU A 96 -27.11 -12.59 -19.51
N ARG A 97 -26.24 -11.58 -19.45
CA ARG A 97 -25.03 -11.58 -18.62
C ARG A 97 -25.42 -11.55 -17.13
N PRO A 98 -24.66 -12.24 -16.26
CA PRO A 98 -25.06 -12.57 -14.90
C PRO A 98 -25.10 -11.35 -13.97
N ALA A 99 -26.18 -11.22 -13.21
CA ALA A 99 -26.28 -10.32 -12.07
C ALA A 99 -25.42 -10.87 -10.91
N SER A 100 -24.22 -10.32 -10.75
CA SER A 100 -23.27 -10.67 -9.71
C SER A 100 -23.77 -10.19 -8.34
N ARG A 101 -24.44 -11.09 -7.61
CA ARG A 101 -24.76 -10.96 -6.18
C ARG A 101 -23.52 -10.88 -5.27
N THR A 102 -22.31 -10.96 -5.84
CA THR A 102 -21.01 -10.79 -5.13
C THR A 102 -20.70 -9.33 -4.82
N ALA A 103 -21.34 -8.36 -5.49
CA ALA A 103 -21.11 -6.92 -5.26
C ALA A 103 -21.47 -6.47 -3.83
N LEU A 104 -22.33 -7.21 -3.11
CA LEU A 104 -22.82 -6.82 -1.79
C LEU A 104 -21.92 -7.30 -0.63
N TRP A 105 -21.10 -8.32 -0.84
CA TRP A 105 -20.18 -8.84 0.20
C TRP A 105 -18.78 -8.23 0.13
N ILE A 106 -18.35 -7.76 -1.05
CA ILE A 106 -17.05 -7.11 -1.25
C ILE A 106 -17.02 -5.74 -0.55
N GLY A 107 -18.10 -4.97 -0.60
CA GLY A 107 -18.18 -3.67 0.07
C GLY A 107 -18.01 -3.76 1.59
N LEU A 108 -18.54 -4.81 2.23
CA LEU A 108 -18.43 -5.01 3.68
C LEU A 108 -17.01 -5.43 4.10
N GLY A 109 -16.36 -6.28 3.29
CA GLY A 109 -14.97 -6.69 3.51
C GLY A 109 -13.98 -5.54 3.33
N VAL A 110 -14.13 -4.76 2.26
CA VAL A 110 -13.28 -3.58 1.99
C VAL A 110 -13.44 -2.53 3.08
N LEU A 111 -14.66 -2.26 3.55
CA LEU A 111 -14.89 -1.31 4.63
C LEU A 111 -14.23 -1.73 5.95
N ALA A 112 -14.29 -3.02 6.30
CA ALA A 112 -13.64 -3.55 7.51
C ALA A 112 -12.10 -3.46 7.44
N VAL A 113 -11.51 -3.79 6.28
CA VAL A 113 -10.06 -3.69 6.05
C VAL A 113 -9.59 -2.24 6.08
N VAL A 114 -10.36 -1.32 5.48
CA VAL A 114 -10.05 0.13 5.53
C VAL A 114 -10.12 0.65 6.98
N MET A 115 -11.14 0.27 7.76
CA MET A 115 -11.21 0.61 9.20
C MET A 115 -10.03 0.04 9.99
N MET A 116 -9.62 -1.21 9.73
CA MET A 116 -8.46 -1.83 10.39
C MET A 116 -7.16 -1.10 10.04
N ILE A 117 -6.97 -0.71 8.77
CA ILE A 117 -5.77 0.04 8.32
C ILE A 117 -5.73 1.43 8.94
N LEU A 118 -6.86 2.14 9.02
CA LEU A 118 -6.95 3.44 9.69
C LEU A 118 -6.67 3.34 11.21
N PHE A 119 -7.09 2.25 11.84
CA PHE A 119 -6.86 2.00 13.26
C PHE A 119 -5.41 1.55 13.55
N CYS A 120 -4.80 0.74 12.68
CA CYS A 120 -3.39 0.32 12.81
C CYS A 120 -2.41 1.45 12.45
N GLY A 121 -2.74 2.27 11.45
CA GLY A 121 -1.90 3.39 11.02
C GLY A 121 -1.77 4.49 12.09
N SER A 122 -2.83 4.73 12.85
CA SER A 122 -2.82 5.74 13.93
C SER A 122 -1.96 5.31 15.14
N ALA A 123 -1.87 4.01 15.43
CA ALA A 123 -0.98 3.49 16.47
C ALA A 123 0.52 3.52 16.05
N LEU A 124 0.81 3.36 14.75
CA LEU A 124 2.18 3.38 14.23
C LEU A 124 2.71 4.81 13.97
N PHE A 125 1.83 5.78 13.70
CA PHE A 125 2.21 7.17 13.44
C PHE A 125 2.64 7.91 14.73
N MET A 126 2.04 7.61 15.88
CA MET A 126 2.41 8.23 17.16
C MET A 126 3.74 7.75 17.74
N ALA A 127 4.32 6.65 17.23
CA ALA A 127 5.62 6.15 17.68
C ALA A 127 6.81 6.68 16.85
N ARG A 128 6.58 7.52 15.84
CA ARG A 128 7.63 8.04 14.95
C ARG A 128 8.01 9.52 15.21
N ASP A 129 7.39 10.18 16.19
CA ASP A 129 7.74 11.56 16.57
C ASP A 129 8.59 11.59 17.85
N ASP A 130 9.76 10.95 17.81
CA ASP A 130 10.85 11.15 18.77
C ASP A 130 12.17 11.18 17.99
N GLY A 131 12.37 12.26 17.24
CA GLY A 131 13.57 12.49 16.44
C GLY A 131 13.84 13.98 16.29
N GLY A 132 13.95 14.67 17.43
CA GLY A 132 14.04 16.13 17.53
C GLY A 132 15.21 16.73 16.74
N PRO A 133 15.07 17.99 16.28
CA PRO A 133 16.19 18.72 15.71
C PRO A 133 17.27 18.87 16.78
N ALA A 134 18.46 18.37 16.48
CA ALA A 134 19.64 18.52 17.32
C ALA A 134 19.92 20.00 17.61
N GLU A 135 19.54 20.48 18.79
CA GLU A 135 20.12 21.68 19.38
C GLU A 135 21.63 21.45 19.51
N ARG A 136 22.42 22.12 18.66
CA ARG A 136 23.82 22.33 18.96
C ARG A 136 23.95 23.50 19.95
N PRO A 137 24.94 23.44 20.86
CA PRO A 137 24.90 24.16 22.13
C PRO A 137 25.39 25.60 21.98
N VAL A 138 24.69 26.55 22.60
CA VAL A 138 25.22 27.91 22.84
C VAL A 138 25.99 27.88 24.17
N PRO A 139 27.31 28.13 24.18
CA PRO A 139 28.06 28.22 25.43
C PRO A 139 27.54 29.41 26.26
N PRO A 140 27.42 29.28 27.59
CA PRO A 140 27.00 30.39 28.43
C PRO A 140 27.97 31.57 28.29
N PRO A 141 27.48 32.82 28.29
CA PRO A 141 28.35 33.99 28.33
C PRO A 141 29.22 33.90 29.60
N GLN A 142 30.53 33.79 29.40
CA GLN A 142 31.52 33.85 30.46
C GLN A 142 31.27 35.12 31.28
N PRO A 143 31.11 35.06 32.62
CA PRO A 143 31.00 36.25 33.43
C PRO A 143 32.28 37.05 33.22
N THR A 144 32.07 38.32 32.89
CA THR A 144 33.06 39.38 32.72
C THR A 144 34.23 39.16 33.68
N GLN A 145 35.38 38.75 33.13
CA GLN A 145 36.61 38.79 33.91
C GLN A 145 36.76 40.23 34.38
N ALA A 146 36.90 40.37 35.69
CA ALA A 146 37.15 41.61 36.36
C ALA A 146 38.31 42.33 35.68
N GLU A 147 38.02 43.41 34.96
CA GLU A 147 39.02 44.43 34.69
C GLU A 147 39.18 45.23 35.98
N GLU A 148 39.99 44.65 36.86
CA GLU A 148 40.54 45.22 38.08
C GLU A 148 41.23 46.57 37.73
N PRO A 149 41.12 47.60 38.60
CA PRO A 149 41.41 48.97 38.22
C PRO A 149 42.90 49.19 37.97
N ARG A 150 43.21 49.92 36.90
CA ARG A 150 44.56 50.38 36.54
C ARG A 150 45.26 50.99 37.75
N PRO A 151 46.45 50.51 38.16
CA PRO A 151 47.29 51.29 39.04
C PRO A 151 47.85 52.49 38.27
N SER A 152 47.33 53.65 38.62
CA SER A 152 47.91 54.96 38.36
C SER A 152 49.25 55.06 39.11
N VAL A 153 50.35 55.12 38.37
CA VAL A 153 51.62 55.71 38.82
C VAL A 153 52.22 56.42 37.60
N GLY A 154 52.10 57.76 37.56
CA GLY A 154 52.93 58.62 36.71
C GLY A 154 54.10 59.19 37.51
N PRO A 155 54.62 60.37 37.14
CA PRO A 155 55.17 60.77 35.84
C PRO A 155 56.64 60.34 35.65
#